data_AF-A0A2W4RHT0-F1
#
_entry.id   AF-A0A2W4RHT0-F1
#
_cell.length_a   1.000
_cell.length_b   1.000
_cell.length_c   1.000
_cell.angle_alpha   90.00
_cell.angle_beta   90.00
_cell.angle_gamma   90.00
#
_symmetry.space_group_name_H-M   'P 1'
#
loop_
_entity.id
_entity.type
_entity.pdbx_description
1 polymer ?
#
loop_
_entity_poly.entity_id
_entity_poly.type
_entity_poly.pdbx_seq_one_letter_code
_entity_poly.pdbx_strand_id
1 'polypeptide(L)'
;MSLVACMVHAAEPLRLEVAIERALAAHPALAAEAARLRAAEARAAHDSLPPPLVLGAQLEDVAGTGAVSGLDGAQATVQLERTIELGGKRAARRAAG
;
A
#
# COMPACT_ATOMS: atom_id res chain seq x y z
N MET A 1 -43.93 24.52 -31.08
CA MET A 1 -42.60 23.96 -31.40
C MET A 1 -41.59 25.07 -31.10
N SER A 2 -41.00 25.07 -29.89
CA SER A 2 -40.13 26.16 -29.41
C SER A 2 -38.67 25.76 -29.63
N LEU A 3 -37.95 26.56 -30.42
CA LEU A 3 -36.53 26.38 -30.72
C LEU A 3 -35.70 26.86 -29.53
N VAL A 4 -34.91 25.95 -28.94
CA VAL A 4 -33.85 26.29 -27.99
C VAL A 4 -32.67 26.84 -28.78
N ALA A 5 -32.41 28.14 -28.66
CA ALA A 5 -31.20 28.75 -29.19
C ALA A 5 -29.99 28.32 -28.33
N CYS A 6 -29.09 27.56 -28.92
CA CYS A 6 -27.78 27.32 -28.34
C CYS A 6 -26.96 28.61 -28.50
N MET A 7 -26.81 29.39 -27.42
CA MET A 7 -25.85 30.49 -27.41
C MET A 7 -24.44 29.90 -27.43
N VAL A 8 -23.79 29.95 -28.59
CA VAL A 8 -22.34 29.78 -28.67
C VAL A 8 -21.71 31.05 -28.09
N HIS A 9 -21.29 30.98 -26.83
CA HIS A 9 -20.51 32.04 -26.21
C HIS A 9 -19.09 31.98 -26.77
N ALA A 10 -18.67 33.02 -27.50
CA ALA A 10 -17.27 33.15 -27.90
C ALA A 10 -16.42 33.36 -26.63
N ALA A 11 -15.49 32.44 -26.37
CA ALA A 11 -14.62 32.52 -25.20
C ALA A 11 -13.76 33.79 -25.27
N GLU A 12 -13.65 34.50 -24.14
CA GLU A 12 -12.75 35.65 -24.02
C GLU A 12 -11.31 35.27 -24.40
N PRO A 13 -10.55 36.18 -25.04
CA PRO A 13 -9.18 35.90 -25.44
C PRO A 13 -8.33 35.52 -24.22
N LEU A 14 -7.88 34.27 -24.19
CA LEU A 14 -7.09 33.70 -23.11
C LEU A 14 -5.61 34.01 -23.35
N ARG A 15 -4.99 34.76 -22.44
CA ARG A 15 -3.54 34.94 -22.43
C ARG A 15 -2.85 33.60 -22.17
N LEU A 16 -1.72 33.36 -22.85
CA LEU A 16 -0.96 32.11 -22.73
C LEU A 16 -0.59 31.80 -21.28
N GLU A 17 -0.11 32.81 -20.54
CA GLU A 17 0.23 32.68 -19.12
C GLU A 17 -0.95 32.13 -18.29
N VAL A 18 -2.14 32.70 -18.50
CA VAL A 18 -3.36 32.28 -17.79
C VAL A 18 -3.80 30.88 -18.22
N ALA A 19 -3.60 30.50 -19.48
CA ALA A 19 -3.86 29.15 -19.96
C ALA A 19 -2.95 28.11 -19.27
N ILE A 20 -1.66 28.44 -19.13
CA ILE A 20 -0.67 27.57 -18.48
C ILE A 20 -1.00 27.42 -16.99
N GLU A 21 -1.28 28.52 -16.28
CA GLU A 21 -1.64 28.47 -14.85
C GLU A 21 -2.87 27.59 -14.62
N ARG A 22 -3.92 27.77 -15.43
CA ARG A 22 -5.14 26.96 -15.35
C ARG A 22 -4.87 25.49 -15.67
N ALA A 23 -4.04 25.20 -16.66
CA ALA A 23 -3.64 23.83 -16.98
C ALA A 23 -2.87 23.20 -15.80
N LEU A 24 -1.85 23.87 -15.26
CA LEU A 24 -1.10 23.34 -14.12
C LEU A 24 -2.00 23.12 -12.89
N ALA A 25 -2.98 23.98 -12.66
CA ALA A 25 -3.88 23.88 -11.51
C ALA A 25 -4.95 22.77 -11.64
N ALA A 26 -5.42 22.48 -12.86
CA ALA A 26 -6.60 21.63 -13.06
C ALA A 26 -6.37 20.41 -13.96
N HIS A 27 -5.18 20.22 -14.55
CA HIS A 27 -4.95 19.14 -15.51
C HIS A 27 -4.91 17.78 -14.79
N PRO A 28 -5.86 16.86 -15.07
CA PRO A 28 -6.01 15.62 -14.32
C PRO A 28 -4.80 14.68 -14.44
N ALA A 29 -4.07 14.73 -15.57
CA ALA A 29 -2.84 13.96 -15.73
C ALA A 29 -1.77 14.33 -14.68
N LEU A 30 -1.63 15.60 -14.30
CA LEU A 30 -0.66 16.02 -13.28
C LEU A 30 -1.03 15.48 -11.90
N ALA A 31 -2.33 15.49 -11.56
CA ALA A 31 -2.82 14.88 -10.33
C ALA A 31 -2.56 13.35 -10.31
N ALA A 32 -2.73 12.69 -11.45
CA ALA A 32 -2.42 11.27 -11.59
C ALA A 32 -0.91 10.99 -11.43
N GLU A 33 -0.04 11.78 -12.03
CA GLU A 33 1.42 11.63 -11.83
C GLU A 33 1.84 11.88 -10.38
N ALA A 34 1.29 12.89 -9.73
CA ALA A 34 1.55 13.15 -8.31
C ALA A 34 1.07 11.98 -7.41
N ALA A 35 -0.02 11.30 -7.77
CA ALA A 35 -0.46 10.10 -7.07
C ALA A 35 0.48 8.91 -7.32
N ARG A 36 0.96 8.72 -8.55
CA ARG A 36 1.95 7.68 -8.89
C ARG A 36 3.26 7.87 -8.15
N LEU A 37 3.75 9.10 -8.07
CA LEU A 37 4.96 9.43 -7.32
C LEU A 37 4.80 9.05 -5.84
N ARG A 38 3.72 9.49 -5.20
CA ARG A 38 3.42 9.14 -3.79
C ARG A 38 3.31 7.63 -3.58
N ALA A 39 2.72 6.90 -4.52
CA ALA A 39 2.63 5.45 -4.44
C ALA A 39 4.01 4.78 -4.55
N ALA A 40 4.90 5.29 -5.43
CA ALA A 40 6.26 4.81 -5.56
C ALA A 40 7.08 5.08 -4.29
N GLU A 41 6.98 6.29 -3.72
CA GLU A 41 7.62 6.67 -2.46
C GLU A 41 7.14 5.79 -1.30
N ALA A 42 5.83 5.57 -1.18
CA ALA A 42 5.25 4.69 -0.17
C ALA A 42 5.74 3.26 -0.32
N ARG A 43 5.92 2.78 -1.56
CA ARG A 43 6.42 1.43 -1.83
C ARG A 43 7.89 1.29 -1.47
N ALA A 44 8.72 2.26 -1.83
CA ALA A 44 10.13 2.31 -1.44
C ALA A 44 10.27 2.33 0.10
N ALA A 45 9.47 3.15 0.78
CA ALA A 45 9.43 3.21 2.24
C ALA A 45 9.02 1.85 2.85
N HIS A 46 8.01 1.19 2.29
CA HIS A 46 7.57 -0.13 2.75
C HIS A 46 8.64 -1.21 2.53
N ASP A 47 9.28 -1.22 1.36
CA ASP A 47 10.31 -2.19 1.01
C ASP A 47 11.61 -1.98 1.81
N SER A 48 11.81 -0.78 2.39
CA SER A 48 12.92 -0.49 3.30
C SER A 48 12.77 -1.13 4.69
N LEU A 49 11.55 -1.58 5.05
CA LEU A 49 11.24 -2.11 6.38
C LEU A 49 12.04 -3.40 6.67
N PRO A 50 12.51 -3.60 7.90
CA PRO A 50 13.19 -4.84 8.27
C PRO A 50 12.24 -6.05 8.18
N PRO A 51 12.79 -7.27 8.03
CA PRO A 51 11.97 -8.48 8.13
C PRO A 51 11.17 -8.49 9.44
N PRO A 52 9.86 -8.82 9.36
CA PRO A 52 8.97 -8.78 10.51
C PRO A 52 9.38 -9.81 11.56
N LEU A 53 8.98 -9.54 12.81
CA LEU A 53 8.97 -10.53 13.89
C LEU A 53 7.57 -11.14 13.93
N VAL A 54 7.47 -12.45 13.77
CA VAL A 54 6.19 -13.17 13.75
C VAL A 54 6.07 -13.97 15.05
N LEU A 55 4.96 -13.78 15.76
CA LEU A 55 4.58 -14.58 16.93
C LEU A 55 3.44 -15.50 16.54
N GLY A 56 3.62 -16.80 16.75
CA GLY A 56 2.62 -17.83 16.51
C GLY A 56 2.34 -18.63 17.77
N ALA A 57 1.15 -19.21 17.83
CA ALA A 57 0.80 -20.23 18.81
C ALA A 57 -0.04 -21.31 18.14
N GLN A 58 0.23 -22.57 18.47
CA GLN A 58 -0.52 -23.73 18.04
C GLN A 58 -0.99 -24.51 19.28
N LEU A 59 -2.16 -25.11 19.18
CA LEU A 59 -2.67 -26.06 20.16
C LEU A 59 -3.01 -27.36 19.42
N GLU A 60 -2.45 -28.46 19.88
CA GLU A 60 -2.52 -29.78 19.27
C GLU A 60 -3.09 -30.80 20.27
N ASP A 61 -3.46 -31.98 19.81
CA ASP A 61 -3.96 -33.10 20.61
C ASP A 61 -5.17 -32.79 21.51
N VAL A 62 -6.02 -31.85 21.08
CA VAL A 62 -7.30 -31.54 21.74
C VAL A 62 -8.39 -32.56 21.41
N ALA A 63 -9.26 -32.82 22.39
CA ALA A 63 -10.43 -33.69 22.28
C ALA A 63 -10.10 -35.17 21.97
N GLY A 64 -9.03 -35.69 22.59
CA GLY A 64 -8.71 -37.12 22.51
C GLY A 64 -9.76 -38.02 23.18
N THR A 65 -9.55 -39.34 23.10
CA THR A 65 -10.43 -40.35 23.72
C THR A 65 -9.63 -41.32 24.59
N GLY A 66 -10.29 -42.06 25.47
CA GLY A 66 -9.62 -42.98 26.39
C GLY A 66 -8.73 -42.24 27.39
N ALA A 67 -7.45 -42.65 27.49
CA ALA A 67 -6.50 -42.10 28.47
C ALA A 67 -6.07 -40.63 28.20
N VAL A 68 -6.39 -40.08 27.04
CA VAL A 68 -6.09 -38.68 26.65
C VAL A 68 -7.37 -37.90 26.37
N SER A 69 -8.42 -38.18 27.14
CA SER A 69 -9.73 -37.57 26.94
C SER A 69 -9.72 -36.05 27.15
N GLY A 70 -10.57 -35.33 26.42
CA GLY A 70 -10.75 -33.89 26.65
C GLY A 70 -9.49 -33.08 26.32
N LEU A 71 -8.89 -32.43 27.32
CA LEU A 71 -7.65 -31.65 27.17
C LEU A 71 -6.43 -32.32 27.82
N ASP A 72 -6.59 -33.53 28.36
CA ASP A 72 -5.54 -34.20 29.14
C ASP A 72 -4.31 -34.56 28.30
N GLY A 73 -4.45 -34.63 26.97
CA GLY A 73 -3.36 -34.80 26.01
C GLY A 73 -2.94 -33.53 25.27
N ALA A 74 -3.57 -32.39 25.52
CA ALA A 74 -3.40 -31.20 24.69
C ALA A 74 -1.99 -30.58 24.82
N GLN A 75 -1.43 -30.15 23.70
CA GLN A 75 -0.08 -29.58 23.63
C GLN A 75 -0.14 -28.17 23.06
N ALA A 76 0.39 -27.20 23.80
CA ALA A 76 0.50 -25.82 23.34
C ALA A 76 1.93 -25.51 22.93
N THR A 77 2.11 -25.04 21.70
CA THR A 77 3.40 -24.58 21.17
C THR A 77 3.32 -23.09 20.89
N VAL A 78 4.32 -22.33 21.34
CA VAL A 78 4.46 -20.90 21.02
C VAL A 78 5.76 -20.71 20.25
N GLN A 79 5.69 -19.95 19.16
CA GLN A 79 6.77 -19.80 18.19
C GLN A 79 7.07 -18.33 17.95
N LEU A 80 8.35 -18.00 17.87
CA LEU A 80 8.83 -16.68 17.48
C LEU A 80 9.75 -16.83 16.27
N GLU A 81 9.41 -16.17 15.18
CA GLU A 81 10.15 -16.24 13.93
C GLU A 81 10.64 -14.87 13.49
N ARG A 82 11.90 -14.82 13.03
CA ARG A 82 12.44 -13.66 12.33
C ARG A 82 13.52 -14.09 11.35
N THR A 83 13.46 -13.56 10.13
CA THR A 83 14.55 -13.71 9.16
C THR A 83 15.76 -12.86 9.56
N ILE A 84 16.93 -13.50 9.70
CA ILE A 84 18.20 -12.81 9.90
C ILE A 84 18.90 -12.60 8.56
N GLU A 85 19.15 -11.35 8.23
CA GLU A 85 19.74 -10.96 6.96
C GLU A 85 21.26 -10.95 7.04
N LEU A 86 21.88 -11.81 6.23
CA LEU A 86 23.33 -12.00 6.17
C LEU A 86 23.90 -11.46 4.85
N GLY A 87 25.23 -11.32 4.78
CA GLY A 87 25.92 -11.02 3.52
C GLY A 87 25.52 -9.69 2.87
N GLY A 88 25.29 -8.63 3.65
CA GLY A 88 24.98 -7.30 3.13
C GLY A 88 23.53 -7.06 2.69
N LYS A 89 22.66 -8.08 2.73
CA LYS A 89 21.22 -7.96 2.38
C LYS A 89 20.52 -6.79 3.09
N ARG A 90 20.85 -6.57 4.37
CA ARG A 90 20.34 -5.44 5.15
C ARG A 90 20.76 -4.08 4.59
N ALA A 91 22.00 -3.94 4.14
CA ALA A 91 22.48 -2.70 3.54
C ALA A 91 21.84 -2.50 2.16
N ALA A 92 21.73 -3.56 1.36
CA ALA A 92 21.09 -3.52 0.06
C ALA A 92 19.61 -3.09 0.14
N ARG A 93 18.83 -3.62 1.09
CA ARG A 93 17.45 -3.18 1.31
C ARG A 93 17.35 -1.70 1.66
N ARG A 94 18.20 -1.23 2.59
CA ARG A 94 18.20 0.19 3.01
C ARG A 94 18.64 1.14 1.89
N ALA A 95 19.37 0.66 0.89
CA ALA A 95 19.79 1.46 -0.26
C ALA A 95 18.76 1.44 -1.41
N ALA A 96 17.87 0.45 -1.43
CA ALA A 96 16.84 0.30 -2.45
C ALA A 96 15.53 1.03 -2.10
N GLY A 97 15.30 1.32 -0.81
CA GLY A 97 14.22 2.20 -0.35
C GLY A 97 14.69 3.63 -0.20
#